data_AF-A0A329L9Y4-F1
#
_entry.id   AF-A0A329L9Y4-F1
#
_cell.length_a   1.000
_cell.length_b   1.000
_cell.length_c   1.000
_cell.angle_alpha   90.00
_cell.angle_beta   90.00
_cell.angle_gamma   90.00
#
_symmetry.space_group_name_H-M   'P 1'
#
loop_
_entity.id
_entity.type
_entity.pdbx_description
1 polymer ?
#
loop_
_entity_poly.entity_id
_entity_poly.type
_entity_poly.pdbx_seq_one_letter_code
_entity_poly.pdbx_strand_id
1 'polypeptide(L)'
;EALKAALQYPALAGPVFDTLTVESFTHPGYAAIRAAIETAGGTSSGVTGAQWIEAVREQASSPLTAGLASELGVEAIQVDEEKLPRYIGGVLARLQEVWMGRQIAEVKSKLQRMSPIEQGDEYHALFGDLVAMESYRRSLLEQASGDD
;
A
#
# COMPACT_ATOMS: atom_id res chain seq x y z
N GLU A 1 8.61 -2.69 6.89
CA GLU A 1 8.31 -1.24 7.01
C GLU A 1 6.83 -0.88 6.85
N ALA A 2 6.19 -0.97 5.67
CA ALA A 2 4.79 -0.53 5.52
C ALA A 2 3.80 -1.16 6.54
N LEU A 3 3.90 -2.47 6.79
CA LEU A 3 3.08 -3.15 7.80
C LEU A 3 3.41 -2.70 9.23
N LYS A 4 4.70 -2.47 9.53
CA LYS A 4 5.14 -1.93 10.83
C LYS A 4 4.56 -0.54 11.03
N ALA A 5 4.58 0.31 10.01
CA ALA A 5 3.97 1.63 10.04
C ALA A 5 2.46 1.56 10.31
N ALA A 6 1.72 0.66 9.64
CA ALA A 6 0.29 0.49 9.88
C ALA A 6 -0.05 -0.08 11.27
N LEU A 7 0.79 -0.93 11.84
CA LEU A 7 0.59 -1.52 13.16
C LEU A 7 1.00 -0.57 14.30
N GLN A 8 2.11 0.13 14.14
CA GLN A 8 2.70 0.98 15.19
C GLN A 8 2.21 2.43 15.12
N TYR A 9 1.99 2.95 13.91
CA TYR A 9 1.62 4.35 13.64
C TYR A 9 0.47 4.44 12.63
N PRO A 10 -0.72 3.84 12.91
CA PRO A 10 -1.84 3.84 11.96
C PRO A 10 -2.27 5.26 11.55
N ALA A 11 -2.15 6.25 12.42
CA ALA A 11 -2.43 7.65 12.08
C ALA A 11 -1.45 8.25 11.05
N LEU A 12 -0.19 7.80 11.03
CA LEU A 12 0.81 8.24 10.04
C LEU A 12 0.71 7.45 8.75
N ALA A 13 0.44 6.14 8.85
CA ALA A 13 0.23 5.30 7.68
C ALA A 13 -1.03 5.71 6.91
N GLY A 14 -2.12 5.95 7.66
CA GLY A 14 -3.34 6.61 7.23
C GLY A 14 -4.02 6.00 6.00
N PRO A 15 -4.93 6.76 5.36
CA PRO A 15 -5.70 6.29 4.23
C PRO A 15 -4.83 5.77 3.06
N VAL A 16 -3.61 6.29 2.93
CA VAL A 16 -2.64 5.84 1.92
C VAL A 16 -2.36 4.35 2.07
N PHE A 17 -2.10 3.87 3.29
CA PHE A 17 -1.93 2.44 3.54
C PHE A 17 -3.20 1.65 3.23
N ASP A 18 -4.38 2.17 3.60
CA ASP A 18 -5.65 1.48 3.36
C ASP A 18 -5.92 1.30 1.85
N THR A 19 -5.42 2.20 0.98
CA THR A 19 -5.51 2.04 -0.49
C THR A 19 -4.67 0.90 -1.05
N LEU A 20 -3.65 0.43 -0.33
CA LEU A 20 -2.80 -0.66 -0.79
C LEU A 20 -3.54 -1.98 -0.70
N THR A 21 -3.75 -2.65 -1.83
CA THR A 21 -4.43 -3.94 -1.85
C THR A 21 -3.54 -5.06 -1.32
N VAL A 22 -4.12 -6.22 -0.98
CA VAL A 22 -3.38 -7.41 -0.53
C VAL A 22 -2.32 -7.84 -1.55
N GLU A 23 -2.60 -7.70 -2.84
CA GLU A 23 -1.69 -8.01 -3.97
C GLU A 23 -0.46 -7.09 -4.03
N SER A 24 -0.48 -5.99 -3.27
CA SER A 24 0.69 -5.14 -3.06
C SER A 24 1.79 -5.88 -2.28
N PHE A 25 1.43 -6.88 -1.47
CA PHE A 25 2.34 -7.64 -0.62
C PHE A 25 2.61 -9.02 -1.21
N THR A 26 3.78 -9.19 -1.84
CA THR A 26 4.14 -10.44 -2.55
C THR A 26 4.47 -11.60 -1.60
N HIS A 27 4.91 -11.31 -0.37
CA HIS A 27 5.14 -12.35 0.63
C HIS A 27 3.81 -12.76 1.29
N PRO A 28 3.44 -14.06 1.29
CA PRO A 28 2.12 -14.51 1.72
C PRO A 28 1.82 -14.18 3.19
N GLY A 29 2.83 -14.21 4.07
CA GLY A 29 2.67 -13.79 5.46
C GLY A 29 2.31 -12.31 5.58
N TYR A 30 2.87 -11.44 4.74
CA TYR A 30 2.59 -10.00 4.77
C TYR A 30 1.24 -9.67 4.14
N ALA A 31 0.87 -10.38 3.07
CA ALA A 31 -0.48 -10.33 2.52
C ALA A 31 -1.54 -10.71 3.57
N ALA A 32 -1.29 -11.76 4.36
CA ALA A 32 -2.20 -12.17 5.43
C ALA A 32 -2.34 -11.11 6.54
N ILE A 33 -1.25 -10.42 6.90
CA ILE A 33 -1.31 -9.29 7.84
C ILE A 33 -2.10 -8.12 7.24
N ARG A 34 -1.88 -7.77 5.97
CA ARG A 34 -2.63 -6.70 5.30
C ARG A 34 -4.14 -7.01 5.29
N ALA A 35 -4.53 -8.26 5.01
CA ALA A 35 -5.92 -8.68 5.05
C ALA A 35 -6.53 -8.61 6.47
N ALA A 36 -5.76 -9.00 7.49
CA ALA A 36 -6.17 -8.89 8.89
C ALA A 36 -6.36 -7.42 9.31
N ILE A 37 -5.45 -6.52 8.90
CA ILE A 37 -5.59 -5.06 9.12
C ILE A 37 -6.87 -4.53 8.47
N GLU A 38 -7.17 -4.93 7.23
CA GLU A 38 -8.41 -4.54 6.55
C GLU A 38 -9.65 -4.93 7.33
N THR A 39 -9.68 -6.21 7.74
CA THR A 39 -10.83 -6.81 8.43
C THR A 39 -11.03 -6.18 9.80
N ALA A 40 -9.94 -5.75 10.45
CA ALA A 40 -9.97 -5.00 11.71
C ALA A 40 -10.43 -3.54 11.56
N GLY A 41 -10.75 -3.09 10.35
CA GLY A 41 -11.26 -1.74 10.06
C GLY A 41 -10.24 -0.78 9.47
N GLY A 42 -9.04 -1.26 9.15
CA GLY A 42 -7.97 -0.45 8.56
C GLY A 42 -7.36 0.57 9.52
N THR A 43 -6.38 1.33 9.01
CA THR A 43 -5.71 2.38 9.77
C THR A 43 -6.63 3.58 10.06
N SER A 44 -7.72 3.71 9.30
CA SER A 44 -8.78 4.70 9.48
C SER A 44 -9.75 4.39 10.63
N SER A 45 -9.65 3.24 11.30
CA SER A 45 -10.50 2.87 12.45
C SER A 45 -10.36 3.78 13.67
N GLY A 46 -9.25 4.53 13.78
CA GLY A 46 -8.95 5.39 14.93
C GLY A 46 -8.48 4.64 16.18
N VAL A 47 -8.37 3.31 16.12
CA VAL A 47 -7.83 2.48 17.21
C VAL A 47 -6.30 2.46 17.11
N THR A 48 -5.60 2.56 18.25
CA THR A 48 -4.13 2.61 18.28
C THR A 48 -3.55 1.76 19.42
N GLY A 49 -2.22 1.59 19.42
CA GLY A 49 -1.49 0.92 20.50
C GLY A 49 -1.85 -0.56 20.67
N ALA A 50 -1.82 -1.06 21.91
CA ALA A 50 -2.06 -2.47 22.20
C ALA A 50 -3.45 -2.95 21.76
N GLN A 51 -4.48 -2.10 21.88
CA GLN A 51 -5.83 -2.44 21.45
C GLN A 51 -5.90 -2.67 19.93
N TRP A 52 -5.17 -1.86 19.17
CA TRP A 52 -5.10 -2.01 17.72
C TRP A 52 -4.40 -3.31 17.31
N ILE A 53 -3.26 -3.61 17.93
CA ILE A 53 -2.52 -4.86 17.66
C ILE A 53 -3.39 -6.07 17.98
N GLU A 54 -4.14 -6.04 19.09
CA GLU A 54 -5.04 -7.14 19.43
C GLU A 54 -6.18 -7.29 18.42
N ALA A 55 -6.82 -6.19 18.02
CA ALA A 55 -7.87 -6.21 17.01
C ALA A 55 -7.37 -6.84 15.69
N VAL A 56 -6.15 -6.52 15.25
CA VAL A 56 -5.55 -7.14 14.05
C VAL A 56 -5.27 -8.63 14.28
N ARG A 57 -4.77 -9.02 15.46
CA ARG A 57 -4.48 -10.42 15.79
C ARG A 57 -5.73 -11.28 15.83
N GLU A 58 -6.85 -10.75 16.32
CA GLU A 58 -8.15 -11.43 16.34
C GLU A 58 -8.67 -11.74 14.92
N GLN A 59 -8.28 -10.94 13.92
CA GLN A 59 -8.62 -11.16 12.51
C GLN A 59 -7.57 -11.99 11.75
N ALA A 60 -6.51 -12.45 12.42
CA ALA A 60 -5.45 -13.20 11.78
C ALA A 60 -5.94 -14.59 11.34
N SER A 61 -5.64 -14.96 10.10
CA SER A 61 -6.06 -16.25 9.52
C SER A 61 -5.41 -17.49 10.14
N SER A 62 -4.36 -17.31 10.95
CA SER A 62 -3.65 -18.41 11.61
C SER A 62 -2.87 -17.92 12.85
N PRO A 63 -2.50 -18.83 13.78
CA PRO A 63 -1.61 -18.48 14.89
C PRO A 63 -0.26 -17.91 14.46
N LEU A 64 0.26 -18.34 13.30
CA LEU A 64 1.50 -17.81 12.74
C LEU A 64 1.33 -16.35 12.30
N THR A 65 0.21 -16.04 11.64
CA THR A 65 -0.13 -14.66 11.25
C THR A 65 -0.31 -13.78 12.49
N ALA A 66 -0.97 -14.28 13.55
CA ALA A 66 -1.12 -13.55 14.80
C ALA A 66 0.22 -13.29 15.50
N GLY A 67 1.14 -14.27 15.47
CA GLY A 67 2.51 -14.09 16.00
C GLY A 67 3.30 -13.05 15.21
N LEU A 68 3.21 -13.09 13.87
CA LEU A 68 3.85 -12.10 13.01
C LEU A 68 3.30 -10.68 13.23
N ALA A 69 1.99 -10.52 13.47
CA ALA A 69 1.40 -9.23 13.82
C ALA A 69 1.98 -8.67 15.13
N SER A 70 2.17 -9.53 16.14
CA SER A 70 2.82 -9.14 17.40
C SER A 70 4.27 -8.73 17.20
N GLU A 71 5.03 -9.48 16.42
CA GLU A 71 6.43 -9.19 16.11
C GLU A 71 6.57 -7.84 15.39
N LEU A 72 5.85 -7.66 14.28
CA LEU A 72 5.87 -6.42 13.50
C LEU A 72 5.29 -5.22 14.27
N GLY A 73 4.41 -5.48 15.25
CA GLY A 73 3.83 -4.45 16.13
C GLY A 73 4.82 -3.85 17.12
N VAL A 74 5.99 -4.47 17.32
CA VAL A 74 7.03 -3.98 18.25
C VAL A 74 8.42 -3.89 17.63
N GLU A 75 8.64 -4.48 16.46
CA GLU A 75 9.91 -4.41 15.75
C GLU A 75 10.27 -2.95 15.43
N ALA A 76 11.40 -2.47 15.93
CA ALA A 76 11.78 -1.07 15.80
C ALA A 76 11.89 -0.63 14.33
N ILE A 77 11.33 0.55 14.02
CA ILE A 77 11.61 1.28 12.78
C ILE A 77 12.88 2.09 13.04
N GLN A 78 13.96 1.77 12.32
CA GLN A 78 15.30 2.33 12.55
C GLN A 78 15.43 3.73 11.93
N VAL A 79 14.67 4.69 12.45
CA VAL A 79 14.66 6.08 12.00
C VAL A 79 14.45 7.01 13.19
N ASP A 80 15.05 8.20 13.14
CA ASP A 80 14.82 9.24 14.14
C ASP A 80 13.33 9.63 14.18
N GLU A 81 12.79 9.88 15.37
CA GLU A 81 11.37 10.21 15.56
C GLU A 81 10.93 11.44 14.73
N GLU A 82 11.81 12.44 14.60
CA GLU A 82 11.59 13.65 13.80
C GLU A 82 11.42 13.36 12.30
N LYS A 83 12.02 12.27 11.81
CA LYS A 83 11.99 11.85 10.40
C LYS A 83 10.94 10.79 10.13
N LEU A 84 10.36 10.18 11.18
CA LEU A 84 9.44 9.06 11.09
C LEU A 84 8.22 9.33 10.18
N PRO A 85 7.53 10.48 10.23
CA PRO A 85 6.41 10.75 9.32
C PRO A 85 6.82 10.75 7.85
N ARG A 86 7.99 11.34 7.53
CA ARG A 86 8.52 11.40 6.16
C ARG A 86 8.93 10.02 5.67
N TYR A 87 9.63 9.27 6.51
CA TYR A 87 10.04 7.89 6.23
C TYR A 87 8.85 6.97 5.94
N ILE A 88 7.81 7.02 6.77
CA ILE A 88 6.58 6.24 6.54
C ILE A 88 5.95 6.65 5.20
N GLY A 89 5.90 7.95 4.91
CA GLY A 89 5.43 8.46 3.62
C GLY A 89 6.18 7.89 2.42
N GLY A 90 7.52 7.90 2.46
CA GLY A 90 8.37 7.37 1.38
C GLY A 90 8.22 5.86 1.20
N VAL A 91 8.18 5.09 2.30
CA VAL A 91 7.91 3.65 2.28
C VAL A 91 6.57 3.32 1.61
N LEU A 92 5.51 4.05 1.95
CA LEU A 92 4.19 3.85 1.34
C LEU A 92 4.17 4.27 -0.12
N ALA A 93 4.78 5.41 -0.45
CA ALA A 93 4.89 5.89 -1.83
C ALA A 93 5.62 4.88 -2.72
N ARG A 94 6.69 4.26 -2.23
CA ARG A 94 7.42 3.21 -2.95
C ARG A 94 6.55 1.98 -3.22
N LEU A 95 5.75 1.56 -2.24
CA LEU A 95 4.86 0.41 -2.41
C LEU A 95 3.71 0.71 -3.39
N GLN A 96 3.12 1.90 -3.31
CA GLN A 96 2.12 2.39 -4.26
C GLN A 96 2.70 2.51 -5.68
N GLU A 97 3.94 2.95 -5.83
CA GLU A 97 4.62 3.09 -7.11
C GLU A 97 4.77 1.74 -7.83
N VAL A 98 5.19 0.70 -7.10
CA VAL A 98 5.31 -0.67 -7.62
C VAL A 98 3.94 -1.23 -8.02
N TRP A 99 2.91 -1.01 -7.20
CA TRP A 99 1.54 -1.40 -7.54
C TRP A 99 1.03 -0.67 -8.79
N MET A 100 1.19 0.65 -8.85
CA MET A 100 0.81 1.48 -9.99
C MET A 100 1.52 1.04 -11.27
N GLY A 101 2.78 0.61 -11.17
CA GLY A 101 3.52 0.08 -12.30
C GLY A 101 2.93 -1.19 -12.92
N ARG A 102 2.35 -2.07 -12.09
CA ARG A 102 1.64 -3.28 -12.57
C ARG A 102 0.34 -2.90 -13.27
N GLN A 103 -0.43 -1.98 -12.68
CA GLN A 103 -1.66 -1.48 -13.28
C GLN A 103 -1.42 -0.79 -14.64
N ILE A 104 -0.35 0.02 -14.74
CA ILE A 104 0.08 0.61 -16.01
C ILE A 104 0.40 -0.45 -17.05
N ALA A 105 1.10 -1.53 -16.68
CA ALA A 105 1.44 -2.60 -17.61
C ALA A 105 0.19 -3.32 -18.14
N GLU A 106 -0.81 -3.56 -17.29
CA GLU A 106 -2.10 -4.14 -17.66
C GLU A 106 -2.87 -3.24 -18.63
N VAL A 107 -2.96 -1.94 -18.34
CA VAL A 107 -3.63 -0.95 -19.22
C VAL A 107 -2.93 -0.85 -20.57
N LYS A 108 -1.59 -0.77 -20.59
CA LYS A 108 -0.80 -0.79 -21.84
C LYS A 108 -1.05 -2.05 -22.66
N SER A 109 -1.08 -3.21 -22.00
CA SER A 109 -1.38 -4.50 -22.63
C SER A 109 -2.77 -4.51 -23.26
N LYS A 110 -3.78 -3.94 -22.59
CA LYS A 110 -5.14 -3.78 -23.16
C LYS A 110 -5.13 -2.85 -24.37
N LEU A 111 -4.54 -1.67 -24.27
CA LEU A 111 -4.43 -0.69 -25.37
C LEU A 111 -3.75 -1.27 -26.62
N GLN A 112 -2.71 -2.08 -26.45
CA GLN A 112 -2.00 -2.73 -27.56
C GLN A 112 -2.87 -3.68 -28.39
N ARG A 113 -3.97 -4.19 -27.82
CA ARG A 113 -4.91 -5.09 -28.51
C ARG A 113 -6.14 -4.37 -29.04
N MET A 114 -6.30 -3.08 -28.76
CA MET A 114 -7.44 -2.28 -29.21
C MET A 114 -7.13 -1.58 -30.53
N SER A 115 -8.13 -1.49 -31.41
CA SER A 115 -8.03 -0.71 -32.64
C SER A 115 -8.40 0.74 -32.34
N PRO A 116 -7.49 1.72 -32.51
CA PRO A 116 -7.81 3.13 -32.27
C PRO A 116 -8.79 3.71 -33.30
N ILE A 117 -9.07 2.98 -34.39
CA ILE A 117 -10.02 3.39 -35.44
C ILE A 117 -11.39 2.79 -35.17
N GLU A 118 -11.46 1.48 -34.89
CA GLU A 118 -12.73 0.79 -34.67
C GLU A 118 -13.28 1.02 -33.26
N GLN A 119 -12.41 1.29 -32.28
CA GLN A 119 -12.74 1.48 -30.86
C GLN A 119 -12.25 2.85 -30.36
N GLY A 120 -12.30 3.89 -31.20
CA GLY A 120 -11.66 5.19 -30.96
C GLY A 120 -11.99 5.83 -29.61
N ASP A 121 -13.28 5.92 -29.25
CA ASP A 121 -13.70 6.54 -27.98
C ASP A 121 -13.19 5.76 -26.75
N GLU A 122 -13.31 4.43 -26.74
CA GLU A 122 -12.82 3.59 -25.63
C GLU A 122 -11.28 3.64 -25.54
N TYR A 123 -10.60 3.66 -26.69
CA TYR A 123 -9.15 3.80 -26.76
C TYR A 123 -8.70 5.13 -26.16
N HIS A 124 -9.33 6.25 -26.55
CA HIS A 124 -8.96 7.58 -26.06
C HIS A 124 -9.23 7.74 -24.56
N ALA A 125 -10.34 7.20 -24.05
CA ALA A 125 -10.62 7.19 -22.62
C ALA A 125 -9.52 6.42 -21.84
N LEU A 126 -9.22 5.19 -22.26
CA LEU A 126 -8.23 4.34 -21.60
C LEU A 126 -6.80 4.91 -21.71
N PHE A 127 -6.48 5.57 -22.82
CA PHE A 127 -5.22 6.29 -22.97
C PHE A 127 -5.12 7.50 -22.03
N GLY A 128 -6.22 8.22 -21.81
CA GLY A 128 -6.32 9.29 -20.82
C GLY A 128 -6.02 8.78 -19.41
N ASP A 129 -6.63 7.66 -19.02
CA ASP A 129 -6.37 7.00 -17.73
C ASP A 129 -4.90 6.61 -17.60
N LEU A 130 -4.31 6.03 -18.65
CA LEU A 130 -2.89 5.67 -18.67
C LEU A 130 -1.99 6.88 -18.40
N VAL A 131 -2.25 8.03 -19.02
CA VAL A 131 -1.47 9.26 -18.81
C VAL A 131 -1.58 9.73 -17.35
N ALA A 132 -2.78 9.72 -16.79
CA ALA A 132 -3.00 10.08 -15.38
C ALA A 132 -2.24 9.15 -14.43
N MET A 133 -2.29 7.83 -14.69
CA MET A 133 -1.56 6.82 -13.91
C MET A 133 -0.04 7.02 -14.00
N GLU A 134 0.51 7.29 -15.19
CA GLU A 134 1.94 7.56 -15.36
C GLU A 134 2.38 8.85 -14.64
N SER A 135 1.56 9.90 -14.69
CA SER A 135 1.81 11.14 -13.95
C SER A 135 1.81 10.90 -12.44
N TYR A 136 0.84 10.16 -11.93
CA TYR A 136 0.77 9.82 -10.52
C TYR A 136 1.96 8.96 -10.08
N ARG A 137 2.32 7.94 -10.86
CA ARG A 137 3.52 7.12 -10.60
C ARG A 137 4.79 7.96 -10.49
N ARG A 138 4.93 9.01 -11.32
CA ARG A 138 6.07 9.94 -11.23
C ARG A 138 6.07 10.72 -9.93
N SER A 139 4.92 11.25 -9.48
CA SER A 139 4.85 11.93 -8.19
C SER A 139 5.17 11.01 -7.01
N LEU A 140 4.81 9.72 -7.09
CA LEU A 140 5.18 8.74 -6.07
C LEU A 140 6.68 8.48 -6.03
N LEU A 141 7.37 8.46 -7.18
CA LEU A 141 8.83 8.37 -7.22
C LEU A 141 9.48 9.57 -6.53
N GLU A 142 8.99 10.79 -6.78
CA GLU A 142 9.49 12.00 -6.12
C GLU A 142 9.27 11.96 -4.60
N GLN A 143 8.11 11.48 -4.15
CA GLN A 143 7.80 11.29 -2.74
C GLN A 143 8.69 10.21 -2.09
N ALA A 144 8.92 9.09 -2.77
CA ALA A 144 9.79 8.01 -2.30
C ALA A 144 11.27 8.42 -2.27
N SER A 145 11.72 9.23 -3.24
CA SER A 145 13.09 9.79 -3.27
C SER A 145 13.31 10.89 -2.23
N GLY A 146 12.24 11.41 -1.63
CA GLY A 146 12.35 12.26 -0.44
C GLY A 146 12.96 11.54 0.77
N ASP A 147 13.25 10.25 0.70
CA ASP A 147 13.90 9.47 1.76
C ASP A 147 15.43 9.67 1.87
N ASP A 148 16.06 10.45 0.96
CA ASP A 148 17.48 10.85 1.02
C ASP A 148 17.72 12.17 1.80
#